data_AF-A0A9D9NSJ5-F1
#
_entry.id   AF-A0A9D9NSJ5-F1
#
_cell.length_a   1.000
_cell.length_b   1.000
_cell.length_c   1.000
_cell.angle_alpha   90.00
_cell.angle_beta   90.00
_cell.angle_gamma   90.00
#
_symmetry.space_group_name_H-M   'P 1'
#
loop_
_entity.id
_entity.type
_entity.pdbx_description
1 polymer ?
#
loop_
_entity_poly.entity_id
_entity_poly.type
_entity_poly.pdbx_seq_one_letter_code
_entity_poly.pdbx_strand_id
1 'polypeptide(L)'
;MNGNDGLALARDIIVNTGKNLFLTGKAGTGKTTFLKKLKESAPKRMIVLAPTGIAAVNAGGMTIHSFFQLPLAPYLPETAFSSGGAKYGFRFGKNKIRIIRSIDLLVIDEISMVRADLLDAVDNVLRRYRDRGRPFGGVQLLMIGDLQQLAPVVKDDEWRLLGKYYDTPYFFSSQALRKTDYCTVELEKVCRQSDREFLSILNRIRENRCGSDILSALNSRYIPGFSPSADEGYVRLVTHNRQARDINMQELQKLPGTPYVFQAETQGQFPEYAWPVDDPLVLKEGAQVMFVKNDSSGEHRYYNGMLGVVESLSRDGIEVRSRDDGETIALGREEWTNARYVLDEETKEIREEIDGVFRQYPVKLAWAITVHKSQGLTFDRAIVDVSGSFAHGQAYVALSRCRTLEGLVLGAPLSASSVITDRSVEEFTREAVGTAPDAAALQSMKKAYFLDLLSGLFGFRQIASLMRRYLHIAGEYFSRLYPVQLGEYRDAERDFHENVESVAEKFSRQYVRLANDSADYASDAVLHRRIVSGASYFREKLEAARDVFSDALTEADNTEVSRRLRDAVSELQAAIDLKAALLGFVVTDGFE
;
A
#
# COMPACT_ATOMS: atom_id res chain seq x y z
N MET A 1 -16.30 -5.20 -26.47
CA MET A 1 -15.19 -5.98 -25.89
C MET A 1 -14.00 -5.05 -25.79
N ASN A 2 -13.30 -4.77 -24.68
CA ASN A 2 -13.38 -5.20 -23.29
C ASN A 2 -12.82 -4.05 -22.43
N GLY A 3 -13.68 -3.31 -21.72
CA GLY A 3 -13.22 -2.38 -20.67
C GLY A 3 -12.95 -3.09 -19.33
N ASN A 4 -13.26 -4.38 -19.24
CA ASN A 4 -13.14 -5.23 -18.05
C ASN A 4 -11.86 -6.08 -18.01
N ASP A 5 -11.04 -6.08 -19.06
CA ASP A 5 -9.91 -7.01 -19.18
C ASP A 5 -8.76 -6.66 -18.22
N GLY A 6 -8.33 -5.39 -18.17
CA GLY A 6 -7.18 -4.99 -17.35
C GLY A 6 -7.39 -5.16 -15.84
N LEU A 7 -8.59 -4.82 -15.33
CA LEU A 7 -8.91 -5.02 -13.91
C LEU A 7 -9.06 -6.51 -13.54
N ALA A 8 -9.63 -7.32 -14.44
CA ALA A 8 -9.73 -8.75 -14.24
C ALA A 8 -8.35 -9.40 -14.27
N LEU A 9 -7.50 -9.04 -15.23
CA LEU A 9 -6.11 -9.49 -15.34
C LEU A 9 -5.31 -9.12 -14.09
N ALA A 10 -5.38 -7.86 -13.64
CA ALA A 10 -4.71 -7.41 -12.43
C ALA A 10 -5.15 -8.20 -11.19
N ARG A 11 -6.46 -8.47 -11.05
CA ARG A 11 -7.00 -9.30 -9.98
C ARG A 11 -6.44 -10.71 -10.05
N ASP A 12 -6.44 -11.30 -11.24
CA ASP A 12 -6.01 -12.67 -11.47
C ASP A 12 -4.51 -12.85 -11.15
N ILE A 13 -3.67 -11.91 -11.56
CA ILE A 13 -2.25 -11.86 -11.18
C ILE A 13 -2.10 -11.81 -9.66
N ILE A 14 -2.81 -10.90 -8.99
CA ILE A 14 -2.63 -10.71 -7.54
C ILE A 14 -3.17 -11.88 -6.74
N VAL A 15 -4.33 -12.44 -7.10
CA VAL A 15 -4.97 -13.51 -6.33
C VAL A 15 -4.30 -14.86 -6.63
N ASN A 16 -4.09 -15.18 -7.91
CA ASN A 16 -3.73 -16.52 -8.36
C ASN A 16 -2.25 -16.67 -8.75
N THR A 17 -1.41 -15.67 -8.50
CA THR A 17 0.05 -15.77 -8.70
C THR A 17 0.84 -15.19 -7.53
N GLY A 18 2.15 -15.46 -7.49
CA GLY A 18 3.10 -14.85 -6.55
C GLY A 18 3.86 -13.66 -7.13
N LYS A 19 3.44 -13.14 -8.29
CA LYS A 19 4.19 -12.12 -9.04
C LYS A 19 3.84 -10.71 -8.58
N ASN A 20 4.86 -9.87 -8.47
CA ASN A 20 4.69 -8.45 -8.18
C ASN A 20 3.95 -7.77 -9.35
N LEU A 21 3.12 -6.77 -9.06
CA LEU A 21 2.34 -6.04 -10.06
C LEU A 21 2.47 -4.54 -9.87
N PHE A 22 2.79 -3.84 -10.96
CA PHE A 22 2.57 -2.41 -11.09
C PHE A 22 1.26 -2.15 -11.83
N LEU A 23 0.24 -1.67 -11.12
CA LEU A 23 -1.04 -1.28 -11.67
C LEU A 23 -1.05 0.23 -11.92
N THR A 24 -0.95 0.61 -13.19
CA THR A 24 -0.95 2.00 -13.63
C THR A 24 -2.20 2.35 -14.43
N GLY A 25 -2.38 3.62 -14.73
CA GLY A 25 -3.44 4.11 -15.59
C GLY A 25 -3.79 5.55 -15.26
N LYS A 26 -4.50 6.19 -16.17
CA LYS A 26 -4.87 7.61 -16.04
C LYS A 26 -5.74 7.87 -14.80
N ALA A 27 -5.89 9.13 -14.41
CA ALA A 27 -6.82 9.51 -13.36
C ALA A 27 -8.26 9.08 -13.72
N GLY A 28 -9.00 8.52 -12.76
CA GLY A 28 -10.39 8.11 -12.97
C GLY A 28 -10.60 6.77 -13.70
N THR A 29 -9.58 5.91 -13.76
CA THR A 29 -9.66 4.57 -14.38
C THR A 29 -10.13 3.46 -13.42
N GLY A 30 -10.48 3.79 -12.18
CA GLY A 30 -11.04 2.83 -11.21
C GLY A 30 -10.05 2.13 -10.27
N LYS A 31 -8.79 2.59 -10.18
CA LYS A 31 -7.74 2.03 -9.29
C LYS A 31 -8.18 1.92 -7.82
N THR A 32 -8.77 2.98 -7.26
CA THR A 32 -9.27 2.96 -5.87
C THR A 32 -10.42 1.97 -5.67
N THR A 33 -11.31 1.85 -6.67
CA THR A 33 -12.42 0.88 -6.64
C THR A 33 -11.89 -0.56 -6.72
N PHE A 34 -10.84 -0.80 -7.49
CA PHE A 34 -10.15 -2.09 -7.54
C PHE A 34 -9.56 -2.47 -6.18
N LEU A 35 -8.86 -1.54 -5.52
CA LEU A 35 -8.28 -1.78 -4.20
C LEU A 35 -9.35 -2.13 -3.15
N LYS A 36 -10.47 -1.40 -3.12
CA LYS A 36 -11.60 -1.70 -2.21
C LYS A 36 -12.15 -3.12 -2.41
N LYS A 37 -12.44 -3.50 -3.66
CA LYS A 37 -12.92 -4.85 -3.98
C LYS A 37 -11.88 -5.93 -3.67
N LEU A 38 -10.60 -5.63 -3.85
CA LEU A 38 -9.52 -6.57 -3.55
C LEU A 38 -9.42 -6.84 -2.04
N LYS A 39 -9.54 -5.80 -1.20
CA LYS A 39 -9.57 -5.95 0.27
C LYS A 39 -10.67 -6.90 0.75
N GLU A 40 -11.85 -6.84 0.13
CA GLU A 40 -13.02 -7.64 0.53
C GLU A 40 -12.93 -9.12 0.12
N SER A 41 -12.09 -9.47 -0.87
CA SER A 41 -12.21 -10.76 -1.55
C SER A 41 -10.90 -11.46 -1.88
N ALA A 42 -9.75 -10.85 -1.56
CA ALA A 42 -8.46 -11.51 -1.75
C ALA A 42 -8.16 -12.48 -0.59
N PRO A 43 -7.78 -13.73 -0.85
CA PRO A 43 -7.46 -14.72 0.18
C PRO A 43 -6.09 -14.50 0.86
N LYS A 44 -5.43 -13.36 0.59
CA LYS A 44 -4.05 -13.07 1.02
C LYS A 44 -4.05 -12.15 2.23
N ARG A 45 -3.16 -12.42 3.19
CA ARG A 45 -2.93 -11.52 4.34
C ARG A 45 -2.30 -10.23 3.85
N MET A 46 -3.16 -9.24 3.64
CA MET A 46 -2.85 -8.00 2.96
C MET A 46 -2.55 -6.88 3.94
N ILE A 47 -1.56 -6.05 3.61
CA ILE A 47 -1.31 -4.77 4.27
C ILE A 47 -1.34 -3.67 3.22
N VAL A 48 -2.13 -2.63 3.48
CA VAL A 48 -2.27 -1.48 2.55
C VAL A 48 -1.56 -0.27 3.12
N LEU A 49 -0.61 0.24 2.34
CA LEU A 49 0.21 1.38 2.68
C LEU A 49 0.10 2.50 1.64
N ALA A 50 0.41 3.72 2.07
CA ALA A 50 0.54 4.87 1.19
C ALA A 50 1.67 5.81 1.64
N PRO A 51 2.20 6.69 0.78
CA PRO A 51 3.27 7.63 1.14
C PRO A 51 2.81 8.79 2.03
N THR A 52 1.53 9.18 1.96
CA THR A 52 0.98 10.33 2.71
C THR A 52 -0.17 9.91 3.62
N GLY A 53 -0.40 10.68 4.70
CA GLY A 53 -1.48 10.41 5.66
C GLY A 53 -2.87 10.40 5.01
N ILE A 54 -3.15 11.39 4.15
CA ILE A 54 -4.44 11.47 3.44
C ILE A 54 -4.63 10.28 2.49
N ALA A 55 -3.59 9.90 1.73
CA ALA A 55 -3.67 8.73 0.85
C ALA A 55 -3.88 7.44 1.65
N ALA A 56 -3.22 7.30 2.80
CA ALA A 56 -3.39 6.16 3.69
C ALA A 56 -4.84 6.05 4.19
N VAL A 57 -5.41 7.15 4.70
CA VAL A 57 -6.82 7.20 5.14
C VAL A 57 -7.77 6.84 3.99
N ASN A 58 -7.55 7.37 2.78
CA ASN A 58 -8.39 7.09 1.62
C ASN A 58 -8.31 5.63 1.14
N ALA A 59 -7.14 5.01 1.25
CA ALA A 59 -6.93 3.60 0.95
C ALA A 59 -7.41 2.67 2.09
N GLY A 60 -7.84 3.23 3.22
CA GLY A 60 -8.14 2.51 4.45
C GLY A 60 -6.92 1.79 5.01
N GLY A 61 -5.73 2.38 4.89
CA GLY A 61 -4.46 1.79 5.29
C GLY A 61 -3.66 2.70 6.20
N MET A 62 -2.35 2.47 6.25
CA MET A 62 -1.42 3.26 7.06
C MET A 62 -0.33 3.89 6.19
N THR A 63 0.41 4.87 6.71
CA THR A 63 1.58 5.36 5.97
C THR A 63 2.73 4.34 6.01
N ILE A 64 3.56 4.31 4.97
CA ILE A 64 4.78 3.47 4.92
C ILE A 64 5.67 3.75 6.14
N HIS A 65 5.86 5.03 6.48
CA HIS A 65 6.65 5.46 7.63
C HIS A 65 6.10 4.93 8.94
N SER A 66 4.79 5.07 9.18
CA SER A 66 4.14 4.59 10.41
C SER A 66 4.19 3.07 10.52
N PHE A 67 3.93 2.33 9.43
CA PHE A 67 3.91 0.87 9.50
C PHE A 67 5.29 0.28 9.76
N PHE A 68 6.32 0.74 9.05
CA PHE A 68 7.68 0.24 9.22
C PHE A 68 8.50 0.98 10.28
N GLN A 69 7.91 1.97 10.97
CA GLN A 69 8.59 2.86 11.93
C GLN A 69 9.85 3.50 11.34
N LEU A 70 9.74 3.94 10.08
CA LEU A 70 10.83 4.57 9.35
C LEU A 70 10.81 6.09 9.58
N PRO A 71 11.98 6.72 9.80
CA PRO A 71 12.06 8.17 9.87
C PRO A 71 11.76 8.81 8.51
N LEU A 72 11.43 10.11 8.51
CA LEU A 72 11.19 10.88 7.30
C LEU A 72 12.49 11.26 6.55
N ALA A 73 13.64 11.13 7.21
CA ALA A 73 14.96 11.42 6.65
C ALA A 73 15.33 10.42 5.52
N PRO A 74 16.18 10.81 4.56
CA PRO A 74 16.67 9.92 3.51
C PRO A 74 17.31 8.65 4.07
N TYR A 75 17.03 7.51 3.44
CA TYR A 75 17.65 6.23 3.76
C TYR A 75 18.89 6.01 2.90
N LEU A 76 20.05 5.75 3.52
CA LEU A 76 21.29 5.49 2.81
C LEU A 76 21.66 4.01 2.94
N PRO A 77 21.96 3.30 1.84
CA PRO A 77 22.36 1.90 1.90
C PRO A 77 23.56 1.65 2.84
N GLU A 78 24.58 2.51 2.84
CA GLU A 78 25.81 2.33 3.65
C GLU A 78 25.59 2.44 5.17
N THR A 79 24.66 3.29 5.62
CA THR A 79 24.37 3.45 7.06
C THR A 79 23.52 2.29 7.60
N ALA A 80 22.89 1.50 6.73
CA ALA A 80 22.18 0.29 7.11
C ALA A 80 23.12 -0.91 7.40
N PHE A 81 24.32 -0.94 6.81
CA PHE A 81 25.29 -2.04 6.94
C PHE A 81 26.47 -1.73 7.87
N SER A 82 26.65 -0.48 8.30
CA SER A 82 27.78 -0.08 9.15
C SER A 82 27.52 -0.36 10.63
N SER A 83 28.39 -1.16 11.24
CA SER A 83 28.28 -1.62 12.63
C SER A 83 28.56 -0.54 13.70
N GLY A 84 28.66 0.74 13.32
CA GLY A 84 29.09 1.84 14.22
C GLY A 84 28.50 3.24 13.97
N GLY A 85 27.56 3.43 13.04
CA GLY A 85 26.91 4.73 12.78
C GLY A 85 25.39 4.57 12.75
N ALA A 86 24.67 5.40 13.53
CA ALA A 86 23.21 5.45 13.70
C ALA A 86 22.45 4.23 13.14
N LYS A 87 22.48 3.10 13.89
CA LYS A 87 21.62 1.96 13.57
C LYS A 87 20.19 2.49 13.47
N TYR A 88 19.56 2.41 12.29
CA TYR A 88 18.09 2.39 12.15
C TYR A 88 17.55 1.09 12.76
N GLY A 89 17.91 0.85 14.02
CA GLY A 89 17.69 -0.37 14.78
C GLY A 89 16.48 -0.23 15.66
N PHE A 90 15.34 0.18 15.09
CA PHE A 90 14.07 -0.02 15.76
C PHE A 90 13.86 -1.52 15.87
N ARG A 91 14.06 -2.04 17.09
CA ARG A 91 13.77 -3.44 17.40
C ARG A 91 12.26 -3.52 17.55
N PHE A 92 11.61 -4.11 16.56
CA PHE A 92 10.17 -4.31 16.63
C PHE A 92 9.81 -5.22 17.81
N GLY A 93 8.68 -4.93 18.45
CA GLY A 93 8.07 -5.83 19.43
C GLY A 93 7.71 -7.18 18.79
N LYS A 94 7.59 -8.23 19.61
CA LYS A 94 7.30 -9.60 19.14
C LYS A 94 6.06 -9.65 18.25
N ASN A 95 4.98 -8.94 18.60
CA ASN A 95 3.73 -8.89 17.83
C ASN A 95 3.92 -8.29 16.44
N LYS A 96 4.66 -7.18 16.33
CA LYS A 96 4.95 -6.55 15.04
C LYS A 96 5.82 -7.43 14.14
N ILE A 97 6.78 -8.15 14.72
CA ILE A 97 7.58 -9.14 14.00
C ILE A 97 6.69 -10.28 13.47
N ARG A 98 5.73 -10.76 14.26
CA ARG A 98 4.75 -11.77 13.82
C ARG A 98 3.94 -11.26 12.62
N ILE A 99 3.41 -10.03 12.70
CA ILE A 99 2.66 -9.40 11.60
C ILE A 99 3.54 -9.32 10.34
N ILE A 100 4.78 -8.82 10.45
CA ILE A 100 5.69 -8.71 9.28
C ILE A 100 5.98 -10.07 8.64
N ARG A 101 6.11 -11.12 9.46
CA ARG A 101 6.32 -12.49 8.96
C ARG A 101 5.10 -13.08 8.26
N SER A 102 3.89 -12.69 8.68
CA SER A 102 2.63 -13.19 8.14
C SER A 102 2.14 -12.43 6.91
N ILE A 103 2.82 -11.39 6.43
CA ILE A 103 2.38 -10.66 5.23
C ILE A 103 2.53 -11.56 4.01
N ASP A 104 1.47 -11.67 3.20
CA ASP A 104 1.52 -12.30 1.88
C ASP A 104 1.58 -11.24 0.77
N LEU A 105 0.80 -10.17 0.93
CA LEU A 105 0.64 -9.10 -0.05
C LEU A 105 0.83 -7.73 0.59
N LEU A 106 1.77 -6.95 0.06
CA LEU A 106 1.98 -5.54 0.42
C LEU A 106 1.46 -4.64 -0.71
N VAL A 107 0.39 -3.90 -0.43
CA VAL A 107 -0.13 -2.90 -1.35
C VAL A 107 0.47 -1.55 -1.02
N ILE A 108 0.97 -0.85 -2.04
CA ILE A 108 1.42 0.54 -1.93
C ILE A 108 0.60 1.36 -2.91
N ASP A 109 -0.37 2.11 -2.38
CA ASP A 109 -1.14 3.08 -3.16
C ASP A 109 -0.35 4.38 -3.33
N GLU A 110 -0.59 5.08 -4.43
CA GLU A 110 0.16 6.26 -4.86
C GLU A 110 1.70 6.05 -4.91
N ILE A 111 2.14 4.91 -5.47
CA ILE A 111 3.57 4.54 -5.58
C ILE A 111 4.41 5.59 -6.32
N SER A 112 3.81 6.42 -7.18
CA SER A 112 4.51 7.50 -7.89
C SER A 112 5.13 8.54 -6.97
N MET A 113 4.60 8.72 -5.75
CA MET A 113 5.15 9.62 -4.74
C MET A 113 6.19 8.94 -3.82
N VAL A 114 6.45 7.64 -3.98
CA VAL A 114 7.41 6.89 -3.17
C VAL A 114 8.81 7.03 -3.73
N ARG A 115 9.76 7.38 -2.87
CA ARG A 115 11.18 7.47 -3.25
C ARG A 115 11.85 6.09 -3.33
N ALA A 116 12.88 5.98 -4.16
CA ALA A 116 13.71 4.78 -4.29
C ALA A 116 14.28 4.29 -2.95
N ASP A 117 14.82 5.22 -2.15
CA ASP A 117 15.43 4.93 -0.84
C ASP A 117 14.43 4.37 0.16
N LEU A 118 13.21 4.91 0.16
CA LEU A 118 12.14 4.45 1.03
C LEU A 118 11.73 3.02 0.68
N LEU A 119 11.67 2.68 -0.61
CA LEU A 119 11.34 1.31 -1.04
C LEU A 119 12.46 0.31 -0.69
N ASP A 120 13.74 0.70 -0.79
CA ASP A 120 14.86 -0.11 -0.32
C ASP A 120 14.90 -0.25 1.21
N ALA A 121 14.45 0.76 1.95
CA ALA A 121 14.28 0.66 3.40
C ALA A 121 13.21 -0.39 3.76
N VAL A 122 12.11 -0.43 3.01
CA VAL A 122 11.08 -1.47 3.13
C VAL A 122 11.66 -2.86 2.84
N ASP A 123 12.43 -3.02 1.76
CA ASP A 123 13.15 -4.27 1.45
C ASP A 123 14.03 -4.73 2.61
N ASN A 124 14.86 -3.83 3.16
CA ASN A 124 15.77 -4.14 4.25
C ASN A 124 15.01 -4.68 5.47
N VAL A 125 13.91 -4.02 5.83
CA VAL A 125 13.08 -4.41 6.97
C VAL A 125 12.45 -5.79 6.73
N LEU A 126 11.84 -6.01 5.57
CA LEU A 126 11.20 -7.28 5.25
C LEU A 126 12.22 -8.42 5.20
N ARG A 127 13.39 -8.19 4.62
CA ARG A 127 14.49 -9.18 4.58
C ARG A 127 15.03 -9.51 5.96
N ARG A 128 15.13 -8.51 6.83
CA ARG A 128 15.63 -8.71 8.20
C ARG A 128 14.72 -9.58 9.05
N TYR A 129 13.41 -9.42 8.93
CA TYR A 129 12.43 -10.05 9.82
C TYR A 129 11.67 -11.24 9.21
N ARG A 130 11.65 -11.39 7.87
CA ARG A 130 10.98 -12.48 7.13
C ARG A 130 11.99 -13.42 6.47
N ASP A 131 12.55 -13.05 5.31
CA ASP A 131 13.52 -13.86 4.56
C ASP A 131 14.68 -13.02 4.04
N ARG A 132 15.90 -13.28 4.51
CA ARG A 132 17.09 -12.50 4.14
C ARG A 132 17.53 -12.70 2.68
N GLY A 133 17.19 -13.85 2.09
CA GLY A 133 17.65 -14.26 0.77
C GLY A 133 16.79 -13.76 -0.39
N ARG A 134 15.54 -13.38 -0.12
CA ARG A 134 14.58 -12.95 -1.15
C ARG A 134 14.33 -11.43 -1.09
N PRO A 135 14.28 -10.72 -2.22
CA PRO A 135 13.82 -9.32 -2.25
C PRO A 135 12.46 -9.16 -1.57
N PHE A 136 12.28 -8.07 -0.85
CA PHE A 136 11.13 -7.75 0.00
C PHE A 136 10.75 -8.89 0.97
N GLY A 137 11.73 -9.68 1.39
CA GLY A 137 11.51 -10.86 2.22
C GLY A 137 10.59 -11.90 1.56
N GLY A 138 10.45 -11.88 0.23
CA GLY A 138 9.55 -12.73 -0.55
C GLY A 138 8.07 -12.32 -0.48
N VAL A 139 7.75 -11.10 -0.05
CA VAL A 139 6.36 -10.58 -0.02
C VAL A 139 5.97 -10.15 -1.44
N GLN A 140 4.75 -10.48 -1.86
CA GLN A 140 4.24 -10.00 -3.14
C GLN A 140 3.89 -8.52 -3.04
N LEU A 141 4.30 -7.72 -4.02
CA LEU A 141 4.03 -6.30 -4.09
C LEU A 141 2.90 -5.99 -5.07
N LEU A 142 1.93 -5.18 -4.65
CA LEU A 142 0.99 -4.50 -5.52
C LEU A 142 1.23 -2.99 -5.43
N MET A 143 1.86 -2.44 -6.47
CA MET A 143 2.19 -1.02 -6.58
C MET A 143 1.11 -0.35 -7.43
N ILE A 144 0.35 0.59 -6.86
CA ILE A 144 -0.73 1.28 -7.55
C ILE A 144 -0.34 2.76 -7.67
N GLY A 145 -0.45 3.34 -8.87
CA GLY A 145 -0.19 4.77 -9.04
C GLY A 145 -0.29 5.24 -10.49
N ASP A 146 0.03 6.51 -10.71
CA ASP A 146 0.13 7.11 -12.04
C ASP A 146 1.40 7.97 -12.06
N LEU A 147 2.43 7.49 -12.78
CA LEU A 147 3.73 8.16 -12.86
C LEU A 147 3.66 9.55 -13.51
N GLN A 148 2.59 9.82 -14.23
CA GLN A 148 2.33 11.11 -14.86
C GLN A 148 1.68 12.12 -13.89
N GLN A 149 1.33 11.69 -12.66
CA GLN A 149 0.86 12.59 -11.61
C GLN A 149 2.04 13.14 -10.81
N LEU A 150 1.97 13.12 -9.48
CA LEU A 150 2.98 13.74 -8.64
C LEU A 150 4.19 12.82 -8.49
N ALA A 151 5.35 13.38 -8.83
CA ALA A 151 6.67 12.82 -8.54
C ALA A 151 6.96 12.86 -7.02
N PRO A 152 7.91 12.05 -6.53
CA PRO A 152 8.34 12.17 -5.14
C PRO A 152 8.96 13.54 -4.88
N VAL A 153 8.66 14.13 -3.72
CA VAL A 153 9.27 15.38 -3.29
C VAL A 153 10.63 15.07 -2.66
N VAL A 154 11.70 15.57 -3.29
CA VAL A 154 13.09 15.43 -2.81
C VAL A 154 13.74 16.81 -2.80
N LYS A 155 14.33 17.19 -1.67
CA LYS A 155 15.07 18.45 -1.58
C LYS A 155 16.47 18.30 -2.19
N ASP A 156 17.05 19.40 -2.67
CA ASP A 156 18.37 19.39 -3.33
C ASP A 156 19.48 18.82 -2.43
N ASP A 157 19.45 19.11 -1.12
CA ASP A 157 20.40 18.59 -0.14
C ASP A 157 20.24 17.08 0.06
N GLU A 158 19.00 16.59 0.12
CA GLU A 158 18.68 15.16 0.17
C GLU A 158 19.14 14.45 -1.11
N TRP A 159 18.90 15.05 -2.28
CA TRP A 159 19.29 14.48 -3.57
C TRP A 159 20.81 14.39 -3.75
N ARG A 160 21.59 15.36 -3.25
CA ARG A 160 23.06 15.27 -3.27
C ARG A 160 23.60 14.05 -2.52
N LEU A 161 22.86 13.55 -1.53
CA LEU A 161 23.20 12.33 -0.79
C LEU A 161 22.71 11.09 -1.56
N LEU A 162 21.46 11.09 -2.00
CA LEU A 162 20.79 9.95 -2.65
C LEU A 162 21.31 9.65 -4.06
N GLY A 163 21.64 10.68 -4.84
CA GLY A 163 22.10 10.58 -6.23
C GLY A 163 23.44 9.84 -6.40
N LYS A 164 24.12 9.48 -5.30
CA LYS A 164 25.29 8.59 -5.32
C LYS A 164 24.91 7.11 -5.43
N TYR A 165 23.68 6.76 -5.06
CA TYR A 165 23.19 5.38 -4.97
C TYR A 165 22.05 5.07 -5.95
N TYR A 166 21.36 6.11 -6.41
CA TYR A 166 20.16 6.02 -7.22
C TYR A 166 20.27 6.93 -8.43
N ASP A 167 19.91 6.42 -9.61
CA ASP A 167 19.92 7.20 -10.85
C ASP A 167 18.84 8.29 -10.83
N THR A 168 17.69 8.00 -10.20
CA THR A 168 16.54 8.90 -10.10
C THR A 168 15.88 8.75 -8.72
N PRO A 169 15.09 9.75 -8.26
CA PRO A 169 14.40 9.64 -6.98
C PRO A 169 13.20 8.68 -7.00
N TYR A 170 12.73 8.26 -8.18
CA TYR A 170 11.52 7.45 -8.33
C TYR A 170 11.67 6.02 -7.81
N PHE A 171 10.56 5.42 -7.37
CA PHE A 171 10.52 4.05 -6.85
C PHE A 171 11.19 3.00 -7.76
N PHE A 172 11.12 3.17 -9.09
CA PHE A 172 11.73 2.24 -10.07
C PHE A 172 13.26 2.27 -10.08
N SER A 173 13.89 3.25 -9.42
CA SER A 173 15.33 3.26 -9.18
C SER A 173 15.75 2.48 -7.93
N SER A 174 14.80 1.92 -7.16
CA SER A 174 15.09 1.03 -6.03
C SER A 174 15.97 -0.15 -6.46
N GLN A 175 17.04 -0.40 -5.72
CA GLN A 175 17.96 -1.50 -6.00
C GLN A 175 17.31 -2.85 -5.71
N ALA A 176 16.42 -2.90 -4.71
CA ALA A 176 15.63 -4.09 -4.42
C ALA A 176 14.65 -4.39 -5.54
N LEU A 177 13.88 -3.38 -5.99
CA LEU A 177 12.88 -3.57 -7.05
C LEU A 177 13.49 -4.00 -8.38
N ARG A 178 14.65 -3.43 -8.77
CA ARG A 178 15.40 -3.84 -9.97
C ARG A 178 15.88 -5.30 -9.95
N LYS A 179 15.97 -5.92 -8.76
CA LYS A 179 16.30 -7.35 -8.59
C LYS A 179 15.05 -8.24 -8.57
N THR A 180 13.86 -7.66 -8.71
CA THR A 180 12.60 -8.39 -8.76
C THR A 180 12.04 -8.39 -10.17
N ASP A 181 11.32 -9.47 -10.49
CA ASP A 181 10.50 -9.56 -11.67
C ASP A 181 9.06 -9.17 -11.31
N TYR A 182 8.48 -8.23 -12.06
CA TYR A 182 7.12 -7.74 -11.85
C TYR A 182 6.43 -7.44 -13.18
N CYS A 183 5.12 -7.63 -13.20
CA CYS A 183 4.28 -7.32 -14.35
C CYS A 183 3.78 -5.89 -14.27
N THR A 184 3.44 -5.30 -15.42
CA THR A 184 2.70 -4.03 -15.47
C THR A 184 1.34 -4.24 -16.11
N VAL A 185 0.29 -3.64 -15.55
CA VAL A 185 -1.03 -3.54 -16.17
C VAL A 185 -1.43 -2.07 -16.23
N GLU A 186 -1.69 -1.56 -17.43
CA GLU A 186 -2.21 -0.20 -17.63
C GLU A 186 -3.73 -0.23 -17.84
N LEU A 187 -4.45 0.61 -17.10
CA LEU A 187 -5.88 0.83 -17.27
C LEU A 187 -6.12 1.99 -18.24
N GLU A 188 -6.66 1.69 -19.42
CA GLU A 188 -6.82 2.67 -20.51
C GLU A 188 -8.11 3.49 -20.44
N LYS A 189 -9.21 2.93 -19.91
CA LYS A 189 -10.54 3.55 -19.98
C LYS A 189 -10.70 4.68 -18.95
N VAL A 190 -10.64 5.92 -19.44
CA VAL A 190 -10.91 7.13 -18.64
C VAL A 190 -12.42 7.36 -18.52
N CYS A 191 -12.95 7.41 -17.31
CA CYS A 191 -14.39 7.58 -17.07
C CYS A 191 -14.82 9.01 -16.68
N ARG A 192 -13.93 10.03 -16.71
CA ARG A 192 -14.15 11.32 -16.00
C ARG A 192 -14.30 12.60 -16.83
N GLN A 193 -13.99 12.65 -18.13
CA GLN A 193 -13.99 13.92 -18.88
C GLN A 193 -14.85 13.88 -20.15
N SER A 194 -15.74 14.87 -20.30
CA SER A 194 -16.71 15.03 -21.38
C SER A 194 -16.20 15.87 -22.56
N ASP A 195 -15.17 16.70 -22.35
CA ASP A 195 -14.60 17.58 -23.36
C ASP A 195 -13.42 16.93 -24.09
N ARG A 196 -13.60 16.64 -25.39
CA ARG A 196 -12.60 15.99 -26.25
C ARG A 196 -11.39 16.88 -26.56
N GLU A 197 -11.57 18.19 -26.64
CA GLU A 197 -10.49 19.11 -27.00
C GLU A 197 -9.55 19.33 -25.81
N PHE A 198 -10.11 19.62 -24.64
CA PHE A 198 -9.30 19.76 -23.43
C PHE A 198 -8.62 18.44 -23.03
N LEU A 199 -9.29 17.29 -23.21
CA LEU A 199 -8.67 15.97 -23.07
C LEU A 199 -7.45 15.78 -23.99
N SER A 200 -7.53 16.23 -25.24
CA SER A 200 -6.42 16.15 -26.18
C SER A 200 -5.23 16.98 -25.70
N ILE A 201 -5.48 18.19 -25.21
CA ILE A 201 -4.46 19.07 -24.60
C ILE A 201 -3.80 18.36 -23.41
N LEU A 202 -4.59 17.87 -22.45
CA LEU A 202 -4.07 17.20 -21.25
C LEU A 202 -3.27 15.94 -21.57
N ASN A 203 -3.72 15.13 -22.54
CA ASN A 203 -2.99 13.93 -22.97
C ASN A 203 -1.66 14.30 -23.65
N ARG A 204 -1.62 15.36 -24.46
CA ARG A 204 -0.38 15.84 -25.07
C ARG A 204 0.61 16.35 -24.03
N ILE A 205 0.15 17.05 -22.99
CA ILE A 205 1.00 17.46 -21.86
C ILE A 205 1.53 16.22 -21.14
N ARG A 206 0.67 15.23 -20.85
CA ARG A 206 1.04 13.94 -20.23
C ARG A 206 2.07 13.16 -21.03
N GLU A 207 2.00 13.23 -22.36
CA GLU A 207 2.90 12.50 -23.27
C GLU A 207 4.12 13.34 -23.65
N ASN A 208 4.36 14.47 -22.97
CA ASN A 208 5.48 15.38 -23.23
C ASN A 208 5.53 15.93 -24.66
N ARG A 209 4.35 16.03 -25.29
CA ARG A 209 4.10 16.62 -26.61
C ARG A 209 3.50 18.02 -26.48
N CYS A 210 4.06 18.86 -25.60
CA CYS A 210 3.61 20.24 -25.40
C CYS A 210 4.24 21.16 -26.46
N GLY A 211 3.59 21.26 -27.62
CA GLY A 211 3.98 22.17 -28.69
C GLY A 211 3.60 23.64 -28.42
N SER A 212 4.06 24.54 -29.28
CA SER A 212 3.71 25.97 -29.21
C SER A 212 2.22 26.23 -29.39
N ASP A 213 1.54 25.37 -30.15
CA ASP A 213 0.07 25.37 -30.33
C ASP A 213 -0.65 25.15 -29.00
N ILE A 214 -0.23 24.14 -28.23
CA ILE A 214 -0.81 23.80 -26.93
C ILE A 214 -0.51 24.88 -25.90
N LEU A 215 0.73 25.37 -25.85
CA LEU A 215 1.09 26.47 -24.96
C LEU A 215 0.29 27.74 -25.29
N SER A 216 0.08 28.05 -26.57
CA SER A 216 -0.73 29.19 -26.99
C SER A 216 -2.20 29.01 -26.58
N ALA A 217 -2.76 27.82 -26.75
CA ALA A 217 -4.12 27.51 -26.32
C ALA A 217 -4.30 27.68 -24.81
N LEU A 218 -3.37 27.17 -24.00
CA LEU A 218 -3.39 27.36 -22.55
C LEU A 218 -3.18 28.82 -22.16
N ASN A 219 -2.20 29.50 -22.77
CA ASN A 219 -1.91 30.90 -22.49
C ASN A 219 -3.02 31.86 -22.91
N SER A 220 -3.94 31.46 -23.80
CA SER A 220 -5.17 32.21 -24.05
C SER A 220 -6.05 32.35 -22.79
N ARG A 221 -5.86 31.48 -21.79
CA ARG A 221 -6.53 31.50 -20.49
C ARG A 221 -5.78 32.32 -19.43
N TYR A 222 -4.65 32.94 -19.77
CA TYR A 222 -3.97 33.87 -18.87
C TYR A 222 -4.67 35.23 -18.91
N ILE A 223 -5.19 35.65 -17.76
CA ILE A 223 -5.88 36.93 -17.60
C ILE A 223 -5.10 37.76 -16.57
N PRO A 224 -4.35 38.80 -16.98
CA PRO A 224 -3.56 39.62 -16.07
C PRO A 224 -4.44 40.27 -14.99
N GLY A 225 -4.03 40.13 -13.72
CA GLY A 225 -4.75 40.74 -12.59
C GLY A 225 -6.15 40.18 -12.35
N PHE A 226 -6.45 38.97 -12.85
CA PHE A 226 -7.75 38.34 -12.66
C PHE A 226 -8.06 38.15 -11.17
N SER A 227 -9.05 38.90 -10.70
CA SER A 227 -9.65 38.75 -9.39
C SER A 227 -11.12 38.38 -9.59
N PRO A 228 -11.48 37.08 -9.46
CA PRO A 228 -12.85 36.67 -9.64
C PRO A 228 -13.74 37.31 -8.56
N SER A 229 -15.02 37.50 -8.89
CA SER A 229 -15.99 37.87 -7.86
C SER A 229 -16.15 36.72 -6.84
N ALA A 230 -16.51 37.07 -5.61
CA ALA A 230 -16.68 36.08 -4.53
C ALA A 230 -17.73 35.00 -4.89
N ASP A 231 -18.67 35.30 -5.77
CA ASP A 231 -19.78 34.42 -6.13
C ASP A 231 -19.43 33.42 -7.25
N GLU A 232 -18.33 33.63 -7.98
CA GLU A 232 -17.96 32.80 -9.13
C GLU A 232 -17.31 31.45 -8.80
N GLY A 233 -16.98 31.18 -7.53
CA GLY A 233 -16.59 29.85 -7.06
C GLY A 233 -15.22 29.36 -7.51
N TYR A 234 -14.29 30.27 -7.84
CA TYR A 234 -12.92 29.88 -8.19
C TYR A 234 -12.15 29.37 -6.98
N VAL A 235 -11.43 28.26 -7.18
CA VAL A 235 -10.36 27.80 -6.28
C VAL A 235 -8.99 28.08 -6.89
N ARG A 236 -8.05 28.60 -6.11
CA ARG A 236 -6.67 28.82 -6.57
C ARG A 236 -5.80 27.60 -6.26
N LEU A 237 -5.20 27.03 -7.29
CA LEU A 237 -4.24 25.93 -7.17
C LEU A 237 -2.82 26.50 -7.17
N VAL A 238 -2.12 26.32 -6.05
CA VAL A 238 -0.76 26.84 -5.83
C VAL A 238 0.24 25.71 -5.57
N THR A 239 1.52 25.97 -5.75
CA THR A 239 2.54 24.92 -5.63
C THR A 239 2.96 24.65 -4.18
N HIS A 240 2.89 25.63 -3.28
CA HIS A 240 3.39 25.52 -1.90
C HIS A 240 2.30 25.67 -0.83
N ASN A 241 2.41 24.91 0.27
CA ASN A 241 1.46 24.98 1.41
C ASN A 241 1.41 26.37 2.05
N ARG A 242 2.55 27.08 2.10
CA ARG A 242 2.62 28.44 2.63
C ARG A 242 1.76 29.40 1.81
N GLN A 243 1.84 29.36 0.48
CA GLN A 243 1.03 30.20 -0.40
C GLN A 243 -0.48 29.95 -0.18
N ALA A 244 -0.90 28.69 -0.06
CA ALA A 244 -2.30 28.35 0.18
C ALA A 244 -2.78 28.90 1.53
N ARG A 245 -1.97 28.75 2.59
CA ARG A 245 -2.28 29.29 3.92
C ARG A 245 -2.38 30.81 3.91
N ASP A 246 -1.40 31.50 3.33
CA ASP A 246 -1.36 32.96 3.29
C ASP A 246 -2.60 33.53 2.57
N ILE A 247 -2.98 32.95 1.43
CA ILE A 247 -4.18 33.37 0.67
C ILE A 247 -5.45 33.10 1.47
N ASN A 248 -5.62 31.89 2.02
CA ASN A 248 -6.81 31.57 2.81
C ASN A 248 -6.95 32.47 4.03
N MET A 249 -5.85 32.78 4.71
CA MET A 249 -5.85 33.66 5.88
C MET A 249 -6.17 35.11 5.50
N GLN A 250 -5.62 35.61 4.40
CA GLN A 250 -5.94 36.94 3.87
C GLN A 250 -7.42 37.07 3.50
N GLU A 251 -7.99 36.11 2.78
CA GLU A 251 -9.41 36.13 2.41
C GLU A 251 -10.32 36.02 3.65
N LEU A 252 -9.99 35.15 4.61
CA LEU A 252 -10.73 35.06 5.88
C LEU A 252 -10.68 36.37 6.68
N GLN A 253 -9.56 37.09 6.66
CA GLN A 253 -9.42 38.37 7.36
C GLN A 253 -10.27 39.48 6.75
N LYS A 254 -10.47 39.46 5.43
CA LYS A 254 -11.31 40.44 4.71
C LYS A 254 -12.79 40.31 5.05
N LEU A 255 -13.24 39.12 5.44
CA LEU A 255 -14.65 38.90 5.78
C LEU A 255 -15.03 39.65 7.07
N PRO A 256 -16.21 40.31 7.09
CA PRO A 256 -16.74 40.94 8.29
C PRO A 256 -17.08 39.89 9.35
N GLY A 257 -17.34 40.35 10.57
CA GLY A 257 -17.74 39.47 11.67
C GLY A 257 -16.57 38.85 12.44
N THR A 258 -16.93 38.21 13.55
CA THR A 258 -15.97 37.56 14.45
C THR A 258 -15.73 36.11 14.00
N PRO A 259 -14.48 35.62 14.07
CA PRO A 259 -14.19 34.24 13.71
C PRO A 259 -14.76 33.28 14.76
N TYR A 260 -15.39 32.20 14.29
CA TYR A 260 -15.74 31.05 15.10
C TYR A 260 -14.61 30.02 15.03
N VAL A 261 -14.33 29.40 16.17
CA VAL A 261 -13.23 28.43 16.34
C VAL A 261 -13.83 27.11 16.80
N PHE A 262 -13.67 26.07 15.98
CA PHE A 262 -14.17 24.73 16.26
C PHE A 262 -12.99 23.80 16.57
N GLN A 263 -12.97 23.27 17.79
CA GLN A 263 -11.97 22.29 18.23
C GLN A 263 -12.39 20.88 17.83
N ALA A 264 -11.44 20.09 17.34
CA ALA A 264 -11.63 18.69 17.04
C ALA A 264 -11.73 17.86 18.32
N GLU A 265 -12.43 16.73 18.23
CA GLU A 265 -12.41 15.71 19.28
C GLU A 265 -11.52 14.57 18.84
N THR A 266 -10.48 14.27 19.62
CA THR A 266 -9.57 13.16 19.35
C THR A 266 -9.66 12.10 20.45
N GLN A 267 -9.72 10.83 20.06
CA GLN A 267 -9.65 9.69 20.97
C GLN A 267 -8.54 8.74 20.51
N GLY A 268 -7.80 8.12 21.43
CA GLY A 268 -6.72 7.20 21.09
C GLY A 268 -5.52 7.87 20.39
N GLN A 269 -4.81 7.14 19.54
CA GLN A 269 -3.63 7.61 18.81
C GLN A 269 -3.97 8.02 17.37
N PHE A 270 -4.02 9.34 17.12
CA PHE A 270 -4.18 9.91 15.79
C PHE A 270 -3.12 11.02 15.58
N PRO A 271 -2.05 10.77 14.79
CA PRO A 271 -0.96 11.73 14.62
C PRO A 271 -1.41 13.05 13.96
N GLU A 272 -0.97 14.19 14.49
CA GLU A 272 -1.38 15.54 14.02
C GLU A 272 -1.10 15.78 12.53
N TYR A 273 0.04 15.29 12.03
CA TYR A 273 0.41 15.43 10.62
C TYR A 273 -0.51 14.65 9.67
N ALA A 274 -1.30 13.71 10.18
CA ALA A 274 -2.25 12.90 9.43
C ALA A 274 -3.69 13.43 9.54
N TRP A 275 -3.92 14.51 10.29
CA TRP A 275 -5.26 15.08 10.43
C TRP A 275 -5.81 15.51 9.06
N PRO A 276 -7.04 15.09 8.72
CA PRO A 276 -7.63 15.32 7.40
C PRO A 276 -8.09 16.78 7.22
N VAL A 277 -8.39 17.47 8.33
CA VAL A 277 -8.79 18.88 8.39
C VAL A 277 -7.97 19.62 9.43
N ASP A 278 -7.95 20.95 9.34
CA ASP A 278 -7.23 21.80 10.27
C ASP A 278 -7.87 21.74 11.68
N ASP A 279 -7.04 21.75 12.71
CA ASP A 279 -7.45 21.92 14.10
C ASP A 279 -6.53 22.95 14.79
N PRO A 280 -7.08 24.02 15.38
CA PRO A 280 -8.50 24.37 15.36
C PRO A 280 -8.99 24.81 13.98
N LEU A 281 -10.25 24.49 13.65
CA LEU A 281 -10.92 24.97 12.44
C LEU A 281 -11.49 26.38 12.68
N VAL A 282 -10.96 27.37 11.95
CA VAL A 282 -11.37 28.78 12.10
C VAL A 282 -12.17 29.22 10.88
N LEU A 283 -13.40 29.69 11.10
CA LEU A 283 -14.35 30.09 10.05
C LEU A 283 -15.02 31.43 10.36
N LYS A 284 -15.55 32.07 9.32
CA LYS A 284 -16.45 33.23 9.37
C LYS A 284 -17.61 33.03 8.40
N GLU A 285 -18.72 33.71 8.63
CA GLU A 285 -19.82 33.77 7.66
C GLU A 285 -19.29 34.37 6.34
N GLY A 286 -19.69 33.78 5.21
CA GLY A 286 -19.14 34.09 3.89
C GLY A 286 -17.82 33.38 3.55
N ALA A 287 -17.25 32.56 4.45
CA ALA A 287 -16.03 31.83 4.15
C ALA A 287 -16.24 30.78 3.03
N GLN A 288 -15.32 30.75 2.06
CA GLN A 288 -15.29 29.70 1.06
C GLN A 288 -14.62 28.45 1.65
N VAL A 289 -15.37 27.36 1.65
CA VAL A 289 -14.92 26.07 2.18
C VAL A 289 -15.01 24.99 1.12
N MET A 290 -14.22 23.93 1.32
CA MET A 290 -14.28 22.72 0.52
C MET A 290 -14.52 21.53 1.44
N PHE A 291 -15.46 20.68 1.04
CA PHE A 291 -15.72 19.41 1.69
C PHE A 291 -14.56 18.44 1.45
N VAL A 292 -14.11 17.74 2.50
CA VAL A 292 -12.98 16.79 2.43
C VAL A 292 -13.40 15.33 2.56
N LYS A 293 -14.71 15.08 2.74
CA LYS A 293 -15.30 13.75 2.92
C LYS A 293 -16.63 13.70 2.16
N ASN A 294 -17.04 12.51 1.74
CA ASN A 294 -18.40 12.30 1.23
C ASN A 294 -19.38 12.21 2.39
N ASP A 295 -20.62 12.64 2.17
CA ASP A 295 -21.68 12.57 3.18
C ASP A 295 -21.92 11.11 3.63
N SER A 296 -21.66 10.85 4.91
CA SER A 296 -21.77 9.50 5.50
C SER A 296 -23.20 9.17 5.93
N SER A 297 -24.14 10.13 5.88
CA SER A 297 -25.54 9.91 6.27
C SER A 297 -26.33 9.02 5.30
N GLY A 298 -25.81 8.80 4.09
CA GLY A 298 -26.53 8.13 3.00
C GLY A 298 -27.45 9.04 2.17
N GLU A 299 -27.62 10.30 2.58
CA GLU A 299 -28.38 11.30 1.82
C GLU A 299 -27.59 11.87 0.64
N HIS A 300 -26.26 11.65 0.61
CA HIS A 300 -25.36 12.09 -0.44
C HIS A 300 -25.41 13.61 -0.73
N ARG A 301 -25.64 14.43 0.31
CA ARG A 301 -25.80 15.89 0.17
C ARG A 301 -24.51 16.61 -0.25
N TYR A 302 -23.36 16.03 0.04
CA TYR A 302 -22.06 16.57 -0.34
C TYR A 302 -21.04 15.48 -0.65
N TYR A 303 -20.02 15.85 -1.41
CA TYR A 303 -18.94 14.96 -1.82
C TYR A 303 -17.56 15.61 -1.61
N ASN A 304 -16.52 14.79 -1.50
CA ASN A 304 -15.15 15.26 -1.33
C ASN A 304 -14.70 16.10 -2.54
N GLY A 305 -14.31 17.35 -2.28
CA GLY A 305 -13.94 18.35 -3.28
C GLY A 305 -15.03 19.36 -3.62
N MET A 306 -16.27 19.13 -3.16
CA MET A 306 -17.37 20.08 -3.34
C MET A 306 -17.04 21.43 -2.67
N LEU A 307 -17.35 22.53 -3.35
CA LEU A 307 -17.16 23.88 -2.82
C LEU A 307 -18.47 24.41 -2.22
N GLY A 308 -18.33 25.19 -1.15
CA GLY A 308 -19.45 25.84 -0.50
C GLY A 308 -19.07 27.17 0.12
N VAL A 309 -20.08 27.92 0.52
CA VAL A 309 -19.93 29.18 1.26
C VAL A 309 -20.65 29.03 2.59
N VAL A 310 -19.96 29.33 3.68
CA VAL A 310 -20.55 29.35 5.02
C VAL A 310 -21.66 30.39 5.06
N GLU A 311 -22.90 29.96 5.29
CA GLU A 311 -24.08 30.83 5.32
C GLU A 311 -24.39 31.29 6.75
N SER A 312 -24.30 30.38 7.71
CA SER A 312 -24.50 30.68 9.12
C SER A 312 -23.48 29.95 10.01
N LEU A 313 -23.07 30.61 11.09
CA LEU A 313 -22.21 30.03 12.12
C LEU A 313 -22.83 30.22 13.50
N SER A 314 -22.91 29.13 14.26
CA SER A 314 -23.36 29.17 15.65
C SER A 314 -22.43 28.34 16.54
N ARG A 315 -22.69 28.33 17.84
CA ARG A 315 -22.02 27.40 18.76
C ARG A 315 -22.43 25.95 18.52
N ASP A 316 -23.61 25.74 17.94
CA ASP A 316 -24.25 24.43 17.81
C ASP A 316 -24.06 23.80 16.42
N GLY A 317 -23.56 24.55 15.42
CA GLY A 317 -23.37 24.03 14.08
C GLY A 317 -22.87 25.03 13.04
N ILE A 318 -22.61 24.49 11.85
CA ILE A 318 -22.18 25.22 10.65
C ILE A 318 -23.19 24.91 9.55
N GLU A 319 -23.71 25.92 8.87
CA GLU A 319 -24.48 25.73 7.64
C GLU A 319 -23.68 26.23 6.45
N VAL A 320 -23.57 25.38 5.43
CA VAL A 320 -22.83 25.69 4.21
C VAL A 320 -23.78 25.62 3.04
N ARG A 321 -23.89 26.73 2.31
CA ARG A 321 -24.59 26.79 1.04
C ARG A 321 -23.68 26.23 -0.06
N SER A 322 -24.15 25.20 -0.72
CA SER A 322 -23.54 24.59 -1.89
C SER A 322 -23.38 25.60 -3.03
N ARG A 323 -22.25 25.53 -3.74
CA ARG A 323 -22.06 26.31 -4.97
C ARG A 323 -22.59 25.60 -6.23
N ASP A 324 -22.87 24.30 -6.13
CA ASP A 324 -23.28 23.49 -7.29
C ASP A 324 -24.77 23.69 -7.58
N ASP A 325 -25.62 23.56 -6.55
CA ASP A 325 -27.08 23.60 -6.62
C ASP A 325 -27.72 24.70 -5.76
N GLY A 326 -26.94 25.39 -4.92
CA GLY A 326 -27.42 26.45 -4.05
C GLY A 326 -28.12 25.95 -2.78
N GLU A 327 -28.15 24.64 -2.52
CA GLU A 327 -28.78 24.08 -1.33
C GLU A 327 -27.98 24.39 -0.06
N THR A 328 -28.67 24.70 1.04
CA THR A 328 -28.06 24.90 2.35
C THR A 328 -27.96 23.58 3.09
N ILE A 329 -26.73 23.22 3.45
CA ILE A 329 -26.38 21.96 4.09
C ILE A 329 -25.97 22.24 5.54
N ALA A 330 -26.74 21.75 6.50
CA ALA A 330 -26.35 21.74 7.89
C ALA A 330 -25.29 20.65 8.13
N LEU A 331 -24.11 21.05 8.60
CA LEU A 331 -23.00 20.13 8.79
C LEU A 331 -23.08 19.41 10.14
N GLY A 332 -22.92 18.10 10.09
CA GLY A 332 -22.54 17.28 11.24
C GLY A 332 -21.02 17.20 11.38
N ARG A 333 -20.55 16.86 12.59
CA ARG A 333 -19.17 16.41 12.77
C ARG A 333 -19.02 15.03 12.16
N GLU A 334 -17.99 14.86 11.35
CA GLU A 334 -17.65 13.59 10.70
C GLU A 334 -16.50 12.91 11.44
N GLU A 335 -16.45 11.58 11.37
CA GLU A 335 -15.43 10.77 12.02
C GLU A 335 -14.40 10.24 11.01
N TRP A 336 -13.12 10.34 11.35
CA TRP A 336 -12.02 9.65 10.68
C TRP A 336 -11.32 8.73 11.66
N THR A 337 -10.96 7.55 11.18
CA THR A 337 -10.29 6.53 11.97
C THR A 337 -8.85 6.36 11.50
N ASN A 338 -7.93 6.24 12.46
CA ASN A 338 -6.57 5.81 12.22
C ASN A 338 -6.50 4.32 12.60
N ALA A 339 -6.35 3.46 11.60
CA ALA A 339 -6.30 2.02 11.81
C ALA A 339 -4.85 1.53 11.96
N ARG A 340 -4.65 0.57 12.86
CA ARG A 340 -3.42 -0.22 12.96
C ARG A 340 -3.70 -1.67 12.59
N TYR A 341 -2.68 -2.33 12.06
CA TYR A 341 -2.75 -3.76 11.78
C TYR A 341 -2.43 -4.57 13.03
N VAL A 342 -3.31 -5.52 13.35
CA VAL A 342 -3.13 -6.52 14.40
C VAL A 342 -3.26 -7.92 13.81
N LEU A 343 -2.62 -8.90 14.45
CA LEU A 343 -2.74 -10.31 14.08
C LEU A 343 -3.79 -10.94 14.97
N ASP A 344 -4.79 -11.58 14.37
CA ASP A 344 -5.71 -12.43 15.11
C ASP A 344 -4.97 -13.68 15.62
N GLU A 345 -5.02 -13.96 16.92
CA GLU A 345 -4.26 -15.09 17.48
C GLU A 345 -4.90 -16.45 17.17
N GLU A 346 -6.18 -16.52 16.83
CA GLU A 346 -6.86 -17.76 16.44
C GLU A 346 -6.74 -18.01 14.94
N THR A 347 -7.14 -17.03 14.12
CA THR A 347 -7.17 -17.20 12.66
C THR A 347 -5.83 -16.93 11.99
N LYS A 348 -4.90 -16.26 12.68
CA LYS A 348 -3.63 -15.74 12.12
C LYS A 348 -3.84 -14.80 10.93
N GLU A 349 -5.04 -14.25 10.79
CA GLU A 349 -5.35 -13.22 9.80
C GLU A 349 -4.89 -11.85 10.30
N ILE A 350 -4.54 -10.98 9.36
CA ILE A 350 -4.25 -9.58 9.65
C ILE A 350 -5.57 -8.82 9.64
N ARG A 351 -5.91 -8.21 10.77
CA ARG A 351 -7.13 -7.40 10.94
C ARG A 351 -6.76 -5.95 11.21
N GLU A 352 -7.66 -5.04 10.84
CA GLU A 352 -7.54 -3.62 11.13
C GLU A 352 -8.25 -3.32 12.46
N GLU A 353 -7.53 -2.70 13.41
CA GLU A 353 -8.09 -2.22 14.68
C GLU A 353 -7.99 -0.70 14.71
N ILE A 354 -9.04 -0.02 15.18
CA ILE A 354 -9.05 1.44 15.30
C ILE A 354 -8.16 1.83 16.49
N ASP A 355 -7.03 2.47 16.20
CA ASP A 355 -6.05 2.93 17.21
C ASP A 355 -6.36 4.35 17.68
N GLY A 356 -7.00 5.14 16.81
CA GLY A 356 -7.45 6.49 17.15
C GLY A 356 -8.57 6.98 16.25
N VAL A 357 -9.29 7.97 16.76
CA VAL A 357 -10.46 8.59 16.14
C VAL A 357 -10.27 10.10 16.18
N PHE A 358 -10.53 10.76 15.06
CA PHE A 358 -10.56 12.22 14.93
C PHE A 358 -11.95 12.62 14.45
N ARG A 359 -12.64 13.51 15.19
CA ARG A 359 -13.97 14.03 14.83
C ARG A 359 -13.93 15.53 14.69
N GLN A 360 -14.41 16.02 13.55
CA GLN A 360 -14.48 17.45 13.21
C GLN A 360 -15.46 17.67 12.06
N TYR A 361 -15.86 18.91 11.81
CA TYR A 361 -16.61 19.24 10.61
C TYR A 361 -15.80 18.93 9.33
N PRO A 362 -16.41 18.32 8.29
CA PRO A 362 -15.72 17.82 7.09
C PRO A 362 -15.36 18.91 6.08
N VAL A 363 -14.92 20.07 6.55
CA VAL A 363 -14.62 21.23 5.72
C VAL A 363 -13.27 21.86 6.05
N LYS A 364 -12.67 22.52 5.05
CA LYS A 364 -11.49 23.37 5.20
C LYS A 364 -11.61 24.61 4.33
N LEU A 365 -10.88 25.67 4.67
CA LEU A 365 -10.80 26.87 3.83
C LEU A 365 -10.26 26.53 2.43
N ALA A 366 -10.88 27.13 1.41
CA ALA A 366 -10.66 26.71 0.04
C ALA A 366 -10.67 27.84 -1.00
N TRP A 367 -10.23 29.05 -0.62
CA TRP A 367 -9.85 30.05 -1.63
C TRP A 367 -8.59 29.61 -2.37
N ALA A 368 -7.66 28.97 -1.66
CA ALA A 368 -6.48 28.35 -2.23
C ALA A 368 -6.20 26.97 -1.63
N ILE A 369 -5.77 26.04 -2.48
CA ILE A 369 -5.27 24.72 -2.08
C ILE A 369 -3.99 24.41 -2.85
N THR A 370 -3.17 23.52 -2.31
CA THR A 370 -1.99 23.07 -3.05
C THR A 370 -2.35 22.08 -4.15
N VAL A 371 -1.56 22.06 -5.23
CA VAL A 371 -1.69 21.06 -6.29
C VAL A 371 -1.69 19.64 -5.71
N HIS A 372 -0.84 19.36 -4.72
CA HIS A 372 -0.81 18.09 -3.99
C HIS A 372 -2.16 17.75 -3.34
N LYS A 373 -2.74 18.69 -2.58
CA LYS A 373 -4.05 18.48 -1.91
C LYS A 373 -5.24 18.49 -2.88
N SER A 374 -5.03 18.87 -4.14
CA SER A 374 -6.04 18.84 -5.20
C SER A 374 -6.09 17.50 -5.94
N GLN A 375 -5.12 16.61 -5.72
CA GLN A 375 -5.05 15.33 -6.41
C GLN A 375 -6.34 14.52 -6.20
N GLY A 376 -6.90 14.00 -7.28
CA GLY A 376 -8.18 13.27 -7.25
C GLY A 376 -9.44 14.16 -7.20
N LEU A 377 -9.32 15.46 -6.93
CA LEU A 377 -10.44 16.42 -6.94
C LEU A 377 -10.73 16.96 -8.35
N THR A 378 -11.93 17.48 -8.55
CA THR A 378 -12.33 18.16 -9.80
C THR A 378 -13.05 19.45 -9.48
N PHE A 379 -12.76 20.49 -10.25
CA PHE A 379 -13.34 21.81 -10.12
C PHE A 379 -13.94 22.26 -11.45
N ASP A 380 -15.07 22.95 -11.39
CA ASP A 380 -15.65 23.62 -12.55
C ASP A 380 -14.85 24.87 -12.92
N ARG A 381 -14.36 25.60 -11.92
CA ARG A 381 -13.57 26.82 -12.10
C ARG A 381 -12.35 26.83 -11.20
N ALA A 382 -11.16 26.98 -11.79
CA ALA A 382 -9.93 27.07 -11.02
C ALA A 382 -8.94 28.09 -11.60
N ILE A 383 -8.25 28.78 -10.71
CA ILE A 383 -7.10 29.61 -11.03
C ILE A 383 -5.85 28.78 -10.80
N VAL A 384 -5.13 28.45 -11.85
CA VAL A 384 -3.93 27.63 -11.79
C VAL A 384 -2.70 28.52 -11.86
N ASP A 385 -1.90 28.53 -10.80
CA ASP A 385 -0.58 29.13 -10.81
C ASP A 385 0.48 28.05 -10.62
N VAL A 386 1.04 27.63 -11.75
CA VAL A 386 2.10 26.61 -11.85
C VAL A 386 3.41 27.20 -12.34
N SER A 387 3.55 28.54 -12.29
CA SER A 387 4.79 29.24 -12.67
C SER A 387 5.98 28.78 -11.81
N GLY A 388 5.75 28.48 -10.54
CA GLY A 388 6.72 27.89 -9.61
C GLY A 388 6.68 26.37 -9.55
N SER A 389 6.30 25.66 -10.63
CA SER A 389 6.41 24.20 -10.67
C SER A 389 7.87 23.78 -10.59
N PHE A 390 8.15 22.82 -9.72
CA PHE A 390 9.51 22.34 -9.46
C PHE A 390 9.65 20.83 -9.68
N ALA A 391 8.54 20.12 -9.89
CA ALA A 391 8.50 18.68 -10.06
C ALA A 391 7.72 18.27 -11.31
N HIS A 392 8.13 17.15 -11.90
CA HIS A 392 7.43 16.48 -12.99
C HIS A 392 5.95 16.25 -12.65
N GLY A 393 5.08 16.44 -13.65
CA GLY A 393 3.64 16.17 -13.54
C GLY A 393 2.85 17.17 -12.69
N GLN A 394 3.47 18.08 -11.94
CA GLN A 394 2.77 19.07 -11.11
C GLN A 394 1.86 19.99 -11.94
N ALA A 395 2.36 20.50 -13.09
CA ALA A 395 1.56 21.31 -14.01
C ALA A 395 0.38 20.51 -14.58
N TYR A 396 0.62 19.27 -15.01
CA TYR A 396 -0.43 18.38 -15.52
C TYR A 396 -1.49 18.09 -14.46
N VAL A 397 -1.10 17.79 -13.21
CA VAL A 397 -2.03 17.53 -12.11
C VAL A 397 -2.91 18.75 -11.87
N ALA A 398 -2.33 19.94 -11.81
CA ALA A 398 -3.07 21.18 -11.60
C ALA A 398 -4.06 21.47 -12.73
N LEU A 399 -3.61 21.41 -13.99
CA LEU A 399 -4.44 21.67 -15.17
C LEU A 399 -5.58 20.65 -15.28
N SER A 400 -5.30 19.37 -15.01
CA SER A 400 -6.29 18.29 -15.06
C SER A 400 -7.35 18.35 -13.95
N ARG A 401 -7.27 19.28 -13.00
CA ARG A 401 -8.32 19.46 -11.99
C ARG A 401 -9.55 20.17 -12.55
N CYS A 402 -9.39 21.00 -13.58
CA CYS A 402 -10.53 21.65 -14.24
C CYS A 402 -11.33 20.66 -15.10
N ARG A 403 -12.65 20.84 -15.17
CA ARG A 403 -13.51 20.06 -16.08
C ARG A 403 -13.37 20.49 -17.54
N THR A 404 -13.24 21.79 -17.78
CA THR A 404 -13.19 22.38 -19.12
C THR A 404 -12.08 23.42 -19.22
N LEU A 405 -11.67 23.75 -20.46
CA LEU A 405 -10.67 24.78 -20.71
C LEU A 405 -11.19 26.19 -20.35
N GLU A 406 -12.49 26.45 -20.51
CA GLU A 406 -13.13 27.72 -20.15
C GLU A 406 -13.19 27.93 -18.63
N GLY A 407 -13.30 26.86 -17.85
CA GLY A 407 -13.23 26.91 -16.39
C GLY A 407 -11.84 27.21 -15.84
N LEU A 408 -10.81 27.03 -16.67
CA LEU A 408 -9.42 27.29 -16.30
C LEU A 408 -9.07 28.77 -16.50
N VAL A 409 -8.42 29.36 -15.50
CA VAL A 409 -7.71 30.64 -15.63
C VAL A 409 -6.27 30.44 -15.15
N LEU A 410 -5.30 30.95 -15.89
CA LEU A 410 -3.91 30.91 -15.47
C LEU A 410 -3.57 32.15 -14.64
N GLY A 411 -2.94 31.96 -13.49
CA GLY A 411 -2.43 33.06 -12.67
C GLY A 411 -1.17 33.72 -13.24
N ALA A 412 -0.44 33.00 -14.09
CA ALA A 412 0.75 33.45 -14.79
C ALA A 412 0.88 32.72 -16.14
N PRO A 413 1.54 33.30 -17.16
CA PRO A 413 1.78 32.62 -18.42
C PRO A 413 2.59 31.34 -18.22
N LEU A 414 2.18 30.26 -18.91
CA LEU A 414 2.94 29.03 -18.98
C LEU A 414 4.09 29.18 -19.97
N SER A 415 5.28 28.90 -19.47
CA SER A 415 6.47 28.69 -20.29
C SER A 415 6.67 27.20 -20.57
N ALA A 416 7.43 26.85 -21.61
CA ALA A 416 7.82 25.46 -21.85
C ALA A 416 8.56 24.85 -20.64
N SER A 417 9.35 25.66 -19.92
CA SER A 417 10.03 25.25 -18.67
C SER A 417 9.08 24.96 -17.50
N SER A 418 7.85 25.47 -17.52
CA SER A 418 6.84 25.21 -16.47
C SER A 418 6.20 23.82 -16.61
N VAL A 419 6.29 23.20 -17.80
CA VAL A 419 5.89 21.81 -18.03
C VAL A 419 7.15 20.95 -17.94
N ILE A 420 7.54 20.63 -16.71
CA ILE A 420 8.72 19.80 -16.46
C ILE A 420 8.42 18.39 -16.94
N THR A 421 9.24 17.91 -17.87
CA THR A 421 9.21 16.55 -18.42
C THR A 421 10.40 15.76 -17.88
N ASP A 422 10.18 14.53 -17.43
CA ASP A 422 11.25 13.67 -16.90
C ASP A 422 11.42 12.47 -17.83
N ARG A 423 12.56 12.43 -18.53
CA ARG A 423 12.88 11.38 -19.50
C ARG A 423 12.89 9.99 -18.87
N SER A 424 13.27 9.90 -17.59
CA SER A 424 13.31 8.62 -16.87
C SER A 424 11.90 8.06 -16.69
N VAL A 425 10.90 8.93 -16.49
CA VAL A 425 9.49 8.52 -16.40
C VAL A 425 8.97 8.07 -17.77
N GLU A 426 9.35 8.76 -18.85
CA GLU A 426 8.99 8.36 -20.22
C GLU A 426 9.57 6.99 -20.59
N GLU A 427 10.87 6.80 -20.36
CA GLU A 427 11.60 5.57 -20.64
C GLU A 427 10.98 4.41 -19.86
N PHE A 428 10.79 4.61 -18.55
CA PHE A 428 10.13 3.61 -17.71
C PHE A 428 8.72 3.28 -18.18
N THR A 429 7.89 4.29 -18.49
CA THR A 429 6.50 4.05 -18.93
C THR A 429 6.48 3.26 -20.23
N ARG A 430 7.38 3.56 -21.17
CA ARG A 430 7.51 2.84 -22.44
C ARG A 430 7.90 1.38 -22.23
N GLU A 431 8.88 1.12 -21.37
CA GLU A 431 9.30 -0.23 -21.02
C GLU A 431 8.19 -0.99 -20.30
N ALA A 432 7.51 -0.35 -19.34
CA ALA A 432 6.46 -0.95 -18.54
C ALA A 432 5.27 -1.40 -19.39
N VAL A 433 4.86 -0.64 -20.42
CA VAL A 433 3.81 -1.08 -21.37
C VAL A 433 4.20 -2.36 -22.10
N GLY A 434 5.50 -2.57 -22.40
CA GLY A 434 6.02 -3.79 -23.01
C GLY A 434 6.04 -5.01 -22.08
N THR A 435 5.85 -4.83 -20.77
CA THR A 435 5.87 -5.90 -19.76
C THR A 435 4.47 -6.43 -19.39
N ALA A 436 3.43 -6.03 -20.12
CA ALA A 436 2.10 -6.56 -19.91
C ALA A 436 2.07 -8.08 -20.22
N PRO A 437 1.67 -8.93 -19.26
CA PRO A 437 1.67 -10.36 -19.48
C PRO A 437 0.55 -10.76 -20.43
N ASP A 438 0.89 -11.58 -21.41
CA ASP A 438 -0.11 -12.23 -22.25
C ASP A 438 -0.77 -13.42 -21.51
N ALA A 439 -1.77 -14.04 -22.15
CA ALA A 439 -2.49 -15.16 -21.56
C ALA A 439 -1.57 -16.37 -21.27
N ALA A 440 -0.56 -16.61 -22.09
CA ALA A 440 0.36 -17.74 -21.91
C ALA A 440 1.31 -17.52 -20.72
N ALA A 441 1.86 -16.30 -20.60
CA ALA A 441 2.65 -15.86 -19.46
C ALA A 441 1.83 -15.94 -18.17
N LEU A 442 0.57 -15.49 -18.17
CA LEU A 442 -0.33 -15.60 -17.03
C LEU A 442 -0.51 -17.05 -16.58
N GLN A 443 -0.77 -17.98 -17.49
CA GLN A 443 -0.92 -19.39 -17.13
C GLN A 443 0.38 -19.99 -16.57
N SER A 444 1.53 -19.61 -17.14
CA SER A 444 2.84 -20.01 -16.61
C SER A 444 3.07 -19.49 -15.18
N MET A 445 2.70 -18.23 -14.92
CA MET A 445 2.80 -17.61 -13.59
C MET A 445 1.88 -18.27 -12.57
N LYS A 446 0.65 -18.62 -12.95
CA LYS A 446 -0.27 -19.37 -12.08
C LYS A 446 0.26 -20.76 -11.76
N LYS A 447 0.80 -21.46 -12.75
CA LYS A 447 1.41 -22.78 -12.56
C LYS A 447 2.61 -22.74 -11.62
N ALA A 448 3.49 -21.74 -11.80
CA ALA A 448 4.63 -21.54 -10.91
C ALA A 448 4.19 -21.25 -9.47
N TYR A 449 3.16 -20.42 -9.29
CA TYR A 449 2.61 -20.11 -7.97
C TYR A 449 1.96 -21.34 -7.30
N PHE A 450 1.17 -22.11 -8.06
CA PHE A 450 0.60 -23.37 -7.59
C PHE A 450 1.70 -24.34 -7.11
N LEU A 451 2.80 -24.48 -7.85
CA LEU A 451 3.94 -25.30 -7.46
C LEU A 451 4.68 -24.76 -6.22
N ASP A 452 4.77 -23.44 -6.06
CA ASP A 452 5.34 -22.80 -4.86
C ASP A 452 4.47 -23.06 -3.63
N LEU A 453 3.14 -22.96 -3.76
CA LEU A 453 2.19 -23.32 -2.69
C LEU A 453 2.31 -24.79 -2.29
N LEU A 454 2.40 -25.71 -3.26
CA LEU A 454 2.64 -27.13 -2.98
C LEU A 454 3.98 -27.37 -2.29
N SER A 455 5.03 -26.68 -2.74
CA SER A 455 6.35 -26.74 -2.11
C SER A 455 6.32 -26.22 -0.67
N GLY A 456 5.52 -25.18 -0.42
CA GLY A 456 5.23 -24.67 0.91
C GLY A 456 4.47 -25.69 1.76
N LEU A 457 3.40 -26.29 1.23
CA LEU A 457 2.57 -27.28 1.94
C LEU A 457 3.34 -28.56 2.28
N PHE A 458 4.14 -29.08 1.36
CA PHE A 458 4.93 -30.31 1.54
C PHE A 458 6.39 -30.05 1.97
N GLY A 459 6.72 -28.81 2.36
CA GLY A 459 8.01 -28.46 2.92
C GLY A 459 8.05 -28.62 4.44
N PHE A 460 8.98 -29.44 4.96
CA PHE A 460 9.07 -29.78 6.40
C PHE A 460 10.36 -29.33 7.10
N ARG A 461 11.24 -28.60 6.40
CA ARG A 461 12.55 -28.18 6.93
C ARG A 461 12.47 -27.36 8.23
N GLN A 462 11.43 -26.53 8.37
CA GLN A 462 11.22 -25.73 9.57
C GLN A 462 10.94 -26.62 10.79
N ILE A 463 10.07 -27.62 10.65
CA ILE A 463 9.75 -28.58 11.72
C ILE A 463 11.00 -29.36 12.09
N ALA A 464 11.74 -29.89 11.10
CA ALA A 464 13.00 -30.59 11.35
C ALA A 464 14.04 -29.71 12.08
N SER A 465 14.14 -28.43 11.73
CA SER A 465 15.01 -27.48 12.43
C SER A 465 14.57 -27.23 13.88
N LEU A 466 13.26 -27.18 14.15
CA LEU A 466 12.72 -27.01 15.50
C LEU A 466 12.93 -28.27 16.34
N MET A 467 12.75 -29.47 15.77
CA MET A 467 13.08 -30.75 16.40
C MET A 467 14.56 -30.81 16.79
N ARG A 468 15.47 -30.51 15.86
CA ARG A 468 16.91 -30.47 16.13
C ARG A 468 17.29 -29.45 17.20
N ARG A 469 16.65 -28.27 17.20
CA ARG A 469 16.86 -27.25 18.24
C ARG A 469 16.42 -27.75 19.60
N TYR A 470 15.25 -28.37 19.70
CA TYR A 470 14.78 -28.96 20.95
C TYR A 470 15.73 -30.07 21.44
N LEU A 471 16.07 -31.02 20.57
CA LEU A 471 16.98 -32.12 20.88
C LEU A 471 18.37 -31.65 21.32
N HIS A 472 18.88 -30.57 20.74
CA HIS A 472 20.14 -29.98 21.14
C HIS A 472 20.08 -29.47 22.58
N ILE A 473 19.05 -28.68 22.93
CA ILE A 473 18.86 -28.18 24.29
C ILE A 473 18.62 -29.35 25.26
N ALA A 474 17.72 -30.27 24.93
CA ALA A 474 17.39 -31.40 25.80
C ALA A 474 18.61 -32.31 26.03
N GLY A 475 19.44 -32.53 25.00
CA GLY A 475 20.65 -33.33 25.09
C GLY A 475 21.74 -32.72 25.98
N GLU A 476 21.86 -31.39 26.02
CA GLU A 476 22.81 -30.71 26.91
C GLU A 476 22.50 -30.96 28.39
N TYR A 477 21.22 -30.98 28.77
CA TYR A 477 20.81 -31.02 30.18
C TYR A 477 20.38 -32.41 30.66
N PHE A 478 19.72 -33.20 29.82
CA PHE A 478 19.12 -34.48 30.23
C PHE A 478 19.89 -35.72 29.78
N SER A 479 21.03 -35.58 29.09
CA SER A 479 21.80 -36.72 28.58
C SER A 479 22.17 -37.77 29.64
N ARG A 480 22.32 -37.35 30.91
CA ARG A 480 22.61 -38.24 32.04
C ARG A 480 21.37 -38.66 32.84
N LEU A 481 20.32 -37.83 32.84
CA LEU A 481 19.13 -38.02 33.67
C LEU A 481 18.06 -38.87 32.98
N TYR A 482 17.90 -38.71 31.66
CA TYR A 482 16.85 -39.35 30.87
C TYR A 482 17.39 -39.90 29.53
N PRO A 483 18.36 -40.82 29.54
CA PRO A 483 19.00 -41.31 28.32
C PRO A 483 18.05 -42.11 27.41
N VAL A 484 17.07 -42.82 27.97
CA VAL A 484 16.09 -43.62 27.22
C VAL A 484 15.14 -42.72 26.43
N GLN A 485 14.52 -41.74 27.09
CA GLN A 485 13.60 -40.78 26.46
C GLN A 485 14.29 -39.92 25.41
N LEU A 486 15.54 -39.47 25.66
CA LEU A 486 16.33 -38.79 24.63
C LEU A 486 16.67 -39.70 23.44
N GLY A 487 16.79 -41.01 23.66
CA GLY A 487 16.91 -42.01 22.60
C GLY A 487 15.65 -42.06 21.74
N GLU A 488 14.48 -42.14 22.37
CA GLU A 488 13.18 -42.14 21.68
C GLU A 488 12.99 -40.87 20.84
N TYR A 489 13.33 -39.69 21.37
CA TYR A 489 13.22 -38.44 20.60
C TYR A 489 14.19 -38.38 19.41
N ARG A 490 15.40 -38.97 19.54
CA ARG A 490 16.38 -39.06 18.45
C ARG A 490 15.93 -40.06 17.39
N ASP A 491 15.33 -41.17 17.80
CA ASP A 491 14.74 -42.14 16.89
C ASP A 491 13.57 -41.53 16.11
N ALA A 492 12.74 -40.71 16.77
CA ALA A 492 11.68 -39.96 16.09
C ALA A 492 12.21 -38.89 15.13
N GLU A 493 13.31 -38.20 15.43
CA GLU A 493 13.94 -37.27 14.47
C GLU A 493 14.55 -38.00 13.27
N ARG A 494 15.14 -39.18 13.49
CA ARG A 494 15.62 -40.04 12.40
C ARG A 494 14.47 -40.54 11.53
N ASP A 495 13.39 -41.02 12.15
CA ASP A 495 12.18 -41.45 11.45
C ASP A 495 11.56 -40.30 10.65
N PHE A 496 11.50 -39.10 11.24
CA PHE A 496 11.04 -37.89 10.54
C PHE A 496 11.92 -37.56 9.33
N HIS A 497 13.25 -37.64 9.46
CA HIS A 497 14.14 -37.41 8.34
C HIS A 497 13.93 -38.41 7.20
N GLU A 498 13.83 -39.71 7.53
CA GLU A 498 13.70 -40.79 6.55
C GLU A 498 12.31 -40.83 5.89
N ASN A 499 11.24 -40.69 6.68
CA ASN A 499 9.86 -40.88 6.24
C ASN A 499 9.13 -39.57 5.93
N VAL A 500 9.62 -38.41 6.37
CA VAL A 500 9.03 -37.11 6.06
C VAL A 500 9.93 -36.31 5.12
N GLU A 501 11.15 -35.94 5.53
CA GLU A 501 12.01 -35.07 4.70
C GLU A 501 12.41 -35.74 3.36
N SER A 502 12.97 -36.95 3.40
CA SER A 502 13.41 -37.69 2.20
C SER A 502 12.24 -38.06 1.27
N VAL A 503 11.09 -38.44 1.84
CA VAL A 503 9.88 -38.75 1.06
C VAL A 503 9.32 -37.48 0.43
N ALA A 504 9.28 -36.35 1.15
CA ALA A 504 8.83 -35.06 0.61
C ALA A 504 9.70 -34.58 -0.56
N GLU A 505 11.02 -34.77 -0.49
CA GLU A 505 11.91 -34.45 -1.60
C GLU A 505 11.59 -35.28 -2.85
N LYS A 506 11.38 -36.60 -2.71
CA LYS A 506 10.98 -37.46 -3.84
C LYS A 506 9.59 -37.10 -4.36
N PHE A 507 8.65 -36.82 -3.46
CA PHE A 507 7.28 -36.42 -3.77
C PHE A 507 7.23 -35.10 -4.54
N SER A 508 8.10 -34.14 -4.19
CA SER A 508 8.23 -32.86 -4.91
C SER A 508 8.58 -33.02 -6.38
N ARG A 509 9.56 -33.87 -6.68
CA ARG A 509 9.91 -34.18 -8.07
C ARG A 509 8.75 -34.83 -8.82
N GLN A 510 7.93 -35.62 -8.12
CA GLN A 510 6.78 -36.30 -8.70
C GLN A 510 5.66 -35.32 -9.04
N TYR A 511 5.19 -34.49 -8.10
CA TYR A 511 4.09 -33.56 -8.39
C TYR A 511 4.51 -32.44 -9.35
N VAL A 512 5.78 -32.01 -9.34
CA VAL A 512 6.31 -31.05 -10.33
C VAL A 512 6.26 -31.65 -11.73
N ARG A 513 6.63 -32.93 -11.89
CA ARG A 513 6.52 -33.62 -13.18
C ARG A 513 5.07 -33.73 -13.63
N LEU A 514 4.17 -34.21 -12.77
CA LEU A 514 2.74 -34.34 -13.10
C LEU A 514 2.11 -33.00 -13.49
N ALA A 515 2.40 -31.93 -12.74
CA ALA A 515 1.92 -30.60 -13.08
C ALA A 515 2.49 -30.14 -14.41
N ASN A 516 3.77 -30.40 -14.72
CA ASN A 516 4.40 -30.02 -15.97
C ASN A 516 3.85 -30.76 -17.19
N ASP A 517 3.54 -32.04 -17.04
CA ASP A 517 3.01 -32.90 -18.11
C ASP A 517 1.53 -32.64 -18.40
N SER A 518 0.80 -32.02 -17.46
CA SER A 518 -0.60 -31.65 -17.62
C SER A 518 -0.78 -30.32 -18.35
N ALA A 519 -1.67 -30.32 -19.36
CA ALA A 519 -2.08 -29.11 -20.07
C ALA A 519 -2.97 -28.21 -19.19
N ASP A 520 -3.77 -28.80 -18.31
CA ASP A 520 -4.61 -28.11 -17.33
C ASP A 520 -4.41 -28.73 -15.95
N TYR A 521 -3.35 -28.28 -15.27
CA TYR A 521 -2.97 -28.78 -13.95
C TYR A 521 -4.03 -28.48 -12.88
N ALA A 522 -4.89 -27.48 -13.08
CA ALA A 522 -5.94 -27.13 -12.13
C ALA A 522 -7.09 -28.14 -12.17
N SER A 523 -7.35 -28.76 -13.32
CA SER A 523 -8.41 -29.76 -13.49
C SER A 523 -7.90 -31.21 -13.46
N ASP A 524 -6.61 -31.42 -13.22
CA ASP A 524 -5.98 -32.74 -13.37
C ASP A 524 -6.32 -33.67 -12.20
N ALA A 525 -7.24 -34.61 -12.44
CA ALA A 525 -7.70 -35.57 -11.44
C ALA A 525 -6.59 -36.49 -10.89
N VAL A 526 -5.54 -36.77 -11.67
CA VAL A 526 -4.42 -37.61 -11.23
C VAL A 526 -3.55 -36.84 -10.25
N LEU A 527 -3.23 -35.59 -10.57
CA LEU A 527 -2.47 -34.70 -9.71
C LEU A 527 -3.22 -34.43 -8.39
N HIS A 528 -4.51 -34.09 -8.46
CA HIS A 528 -5.34 -33.85 -7.27
C HIS A 528 -5.41 -35.05 -6.34
N ARG A 529 -5.71 -36.25 -6.87
CA ARG A 529 -5.69 -37.49 -6.06
C ARG A 529 -4.33 -37.74 -5.44
N ARG A 530 -3.25 -37.42 -6.16
CA ARG A 530 -1.89 -37.61 -5.65
C ARG A 530 -1.59 -36.64 -4.50
N ILE A 531 -1.99 -35.37 -4.63
CA ILE A 531 -1.86 -34.36 -3.57
C ILE A 531 -2.62 -34.79 -2.32
N VAL A 532 -3.89 -35.20 -2.44
CA VAL A 532 -4.71 -35.69 -1.32
C VAL A 532 -4.08 -36.92 -0.66
N SER A 533 -3.57 -37.89 -1.45
CA SER A 533 -2.89 -39.07 -0.90
C SER A 533 -1.61 -38.70 -0.13
N GLY A 534 -0.85 -37.73 -0.65
CA GLY A 534 0.35 -37.22 0.00
C GLY A 534 -0.01 -36.49 1.30
N ALA A 535 -1.05 -35.66 1.27
CA ALA A 535 -1.53 -34.94 2.45
C ALA A 535 -1.94 -35.89 3.58
N SER A 536 -2.68 -36.96 3.26
CA SER A 536 -3.04 -38.01 4.22
C SER A 536 -1.79 -38.69 4.82
N TYR A 537 -0.86 -39.12 3.97
CA TYR A 537 0.39 -39.77 4.41
C TYR A 537 1.22 -38.88 5.34
N PHE A 538 1.49 -37.63 4.93
CA PHE A 538 2.32 -36.74 5.74
C PHE A 538 1.59 -36.30 7.02
N ARG A 539 0.27 -36.15 7.00
CA ARG A 539 -0.51 -35.85 8.20
C ARG A 539 -0.35 -36.95 9.25
N GLU A 540 -0.50 -38.22 8.87
CA GLU A 540 -0.31 -39.37 9.77
C GLU A 540 1.10 -39.35 10.40
N LYS A 541 2.14 -39.05 9.59
CA LYS A 541 3.52 -38.95 10.08
C LYS A 541 3.75 -37.76 11.01
N LEU A 542 3.10 -36.63 10.75
CA LEU A 542 3.16 -35.47 11.64
C LEU A 542 2.45 -35.72 12.97
N GLU A 543 1.30 -36.40 12.95
CA GLU A 543 0.56 -36.80 14.16
C GLU A 543 1.40 -37.77 15.01
N ALA A 544 2.02 -38.78 14.39
CA ALA A 544 2.94 -39.68 15.09
C ALA A 544 4.14 -38.93 15.72
N ALA A 545 4.72 -37.96 15.00
CA ALA A 545 5.78 -37.12 15.55
C ALA A 545 5.25 -36.25 16.72
N ARG A 546 4.05 -35.68 16.60
CA ARG A 546 3.43 -34.88 17.66
C ARG A 546 3.30 -35.67 18.96
N ASP A 547 2.85 -36.92 18.86
CA ASP A 547 2.64 -37.78 20.03
C ASP A 547 3.95 -38.03 20.79
N VAL A 548 5.06 -38.26 20.09
CA VAL A 548 6.38 -38.43 20.73
C VAL A 548 6.84 -37.17 21.48
N PHE A 549 6.57 -35.98 20.94
CA PHE A 549 6.93 -34.70 21.57
C PHE A 549 5.82 -34.13 22.47
N SER A 550 4.74 -34.87 22.71
CA SER A 550 3.68 -34.46 23.64
C SER A 550 4.18 -34.56 25.10
N ASP A 551 4.91 -35.62 25.40
CA ASP A 551 5.57 -35.87 26.70
C ASP A 551 6.99 -35.29 26.76
N ALA A 552 7.23 -34.18 26.06
CA ALA A 552 8.57 -33.57 25.98
C ALA A 552 9.07 -33.08 27.36
N LEU A 553 10.35 -33.36 27.66
CA LEU A 553 11.04 -32.82 28.84
C LEU A 553 11.09 -31.29 28.80
N THR A 554 10.46 -30.65 29.79
CA THR A 554 10.29 -29.19 29.87
C THR A 554 10.78 -28.57 31.17
N GLU A 555 11.05 -29.37 32.21
CA GLU A 555 11.49 -28.92 33.52
C GLU A 555 12.93 -29.35 33.80
N ALA A 556 13.80 -28.36 34.04
CA ALA A 556 15.18 -28.51 34.50
C ALA A 556 15.40 -27.69 35.79
N ASP A 557 16.48 -27.99 36.51
CA ASP A 557 16.87 -27.27 37.75
C ASP A 557 17.13 -25.77 37.51
N ASN A 558 17.40 -25.38 36.26
CA ASN A 558 17.61 -23.99 35.87
C ASN A 558 16.34 -23.41 35.21
N THR A 559 15.77 -22.38 35.82
CA THR A 559 14.55 -21.69 35.36
C THR A 559 14.66 -21.12 33.95
N GLU A 560 15.82 -20.65 33.53
CA GLU A 560 16.05 -20.15 32.16
C GLU A 560 16.09 -21.30 31.14
N VAL A 561 16.61 -22.47 31.53
CA VAL A 561 16.63 -23.67 30.68
C VAL A 561 15.23 -24.23 30.51
N SER A 562 14.46 -24.33 31.61
CA SER A 562 13.05 -24.73 31.59
C SER A 562 12.22 -23.79 30.71
N ARG A 563 12.52 -22.49 30.71
CA ARG A 563 11.90 -21.52 29.79
C ARG A 563 12.27 -21.80 28.33
N ARG A 564 13.56 -22.01 28.03
CA ARG A 564 14.03 -22.30 26.65
C ARG A 564 13.49 -23.63 26.10
N LEU A 565 13.35 -24.65 26.94
CA LEU A 565 12.74 -25.94 26.57
C LEU A 565 11.25 -25.77 26.26
N ARG A 566 10.49 -25.11 27.15
CA ARG A 566 9.07 -24.82 26.92
C ARG A 566 8.84 -24.00 25.66
N ASP A 567 9.64 -22.94 25.45
CA ASP A 567 9.57 -22.13 24.23
C ASP A 567 9.84 -22.98 22.98
N ALA A 568 10.85 -23.86 23.00
CA ALA A 568 11.21 -24.70 21.86
C ALA A 568 10.16 -25.78 21.54
N VAL A 569 9.62 -26.46 22.57
CA VAL A 569 8.54 -27.46 22.41
C VAL A 569 7.27 -26.79 21.93
N SER A 570 6.89 -25.66 22.52
CA SER A 570 5.69 -24.91 22.11
C SER A 570 5.79 -24.44 20.66
N GLU A 571 6.95 -23.91 20.22
CA GLU A 571 7.18 -23.55 18.82
C GLU A 571 7.11 -24.77 17.88
N LEU A 572 7.66 -25.92 18.29
CA LEU A 572 7.62 -27.16 17.52
C LEU A 572 6.19 -27.70 17.37
N GLN A 573 5.47 -27.85 18.48
CA GLN A 573 4.09 -28.34 18.50
C GLN A 573 3.18 -27.43 17.69
N ALA A 574 3.29 -26.10 17.85
CA ALA A 574 2.51 -25.15 17.05
C ALA A 574 2.80 -25.28 15.54
N ALA A 575 4.05 -25.54 15.15
CA ALA A 575 4.42 -25.74 13.75
C ALA A 575 3.87 -27.07 13.20
N ILE A 576 3.90 -28.15 13.98
CA ILE A 576 3.32 -29.44 13.62
C ILE A 576 1.80 -29.31 13.49
N ASP A 577 1.13 -28.73 14.48
CA ASP A 577 -0.33 -28.59 14.52
C ASP A 577 -0.85 -27.77 13.34
N LEU A 578 -0.22 -26.63 13.05
CA LEU A 578 -0.55 -25.82 11.88
C LEU A 578 -0.42 -26.62 10.59
N LYS A 579 0.70 -27.36 10.45
CA LYS A 579 0.97 -28.14 9.24
C LYS A 579 0.00 -29.31 9.07
N ALA A 580 -0.28 -30.04 10.15
CA ALA A 580 -1.23 -31.14 10.16
C ALA A 580 -2.65 -30.65 9.85
N ALA A 581 -3.05 -29.49 10.39
CA ALA A 581 -4.34 -28.87 10.09
C ALA A 581 -4.45 -28.49 8.60
N LEU A 582 -3.42 -27.87 8.01
CA LEU A 582 -3.39 -27.55 6.58
C LEU A 582 -3.47 -28.80 5.70
N LEU A 583 -2.75 -29.87 6.04
CA LEU A 583 -2.84 -31.14 5.31
C LEU A 583 -4.22 -31.79 5.49
N GLY A 584 -4.82 -31.68 6.68
CA GLY A 584 -6.17 -32.17 6.96
C GLY A 584 -7.26 -31.44 6.18
N PHE A 585 -7.14 -30.13 6.03
CA PHE A 585 -7.97 -29.33 5.13
C PHE A 585 -7.86 -29.85 3.70
N VAL A 586 -6.63 -30.06 3.20
CA VAL A 586 -6.42 -30.57 1.84
C VAL A 586 -7.01 -31.96 1.60
N VAL A 587 -7.03 -32.81 2.64
CA VAL A 587 -7.69 -34.13 2.56
C VAL A 587 -9.21 -34.02 2.43
N THR A 588 -9.81 -33.00 3.04
CA THR A 588 -11.27 -32.85 3.16
C THR A 588 -11.85 -32.04 2.01
N ASP A 589 -11.20 -30.93 1.69
CA ASP A 589 -11.71 -29.89 0.79
C ASP A 589 -10.95 -29.83 -0.55
N GLY A 590 -9.81 -30.53 -0.65
CA GLY A 590 -8.90 -30.43 -1.80
C GLY A 590 -7.88 -29.29 -1.65
N PHE A 591 -7.07 -29.06 -2.69
CA PHE A 591 -5.95 -28.12 -2.63
C PHE A 591 -6.24 -26.72 -3.18
N GLU A 592 -7.38 -26.50 -3.85
CA GLU A 592 -7.69 -25.23 -4.52
C GLU A 592 -7.89 -24.04 -3.56
#